data_AF-A0A7V0XGT7-F1
#
_entry.id   AF-A0A7V0XGT7-F1
#
_cell.length_a   1.000
_cell.length_b   1.000
_cell.length_c   1.000
_cell.angle_alpha   90.00
_cell.angle_beta   90.00
_cell.angle_gamma   90.00
#
_symmetry.space_group_name_H-M   'P 1'
#
loop_
_entity.id
_entity.type
_entity.pdbx_description
1 polymer ?
#
loop_
_entity_poly.entity_id
_entity_poly.type
_entity_poly.pdbx_seq_one_letter_code
_entity_poly.pdbx_strand_id
1 'polypeptide(L)'
;MNSFLSKFSLKKPETESGILSAAFWLDFVKRNQRILQPLMFFGGFTYDSLTMVRVDNLIDNIFFFAYLLLLSAIMILQIRLQANPGIGSWLARYFSYFPLAAQFMIGAMMSGFLIYYFQSAADAKAFLFVLIIVALLIGNEFLEKRYEKIGLLFVLYFFCLFSFLLFFIPTVSKKLNHWSFVLALIFALMLTLLLWIIGNMAFHRSAYPAILKKPFLGVILTLSLLLALLYHQNWIPPVPLSLKSIGVYKSVVKENNEYRLSYTPNPWYLSWRNYNATLYYRPGDQMVCFASVFAPGGLEEKIIHNWQIFDEQSQSWLDVDRIEFKMIGGRDGGYRGFTQKSKLKPGNWRVRILNEENKLIGKVHFSAVNVDSMFQATEIILY
;
A
#
# COMPACT_ATOMS: atom_id res chain seq x y z
N MET A 1 7.19 69.71 -44.00
CA MET A 1 5.75 69.36 -43.82
C MET A 1 5.52 68.02 -44.51
N ASN A 2 5.31 66.86 -43.91
CA ASN A 2 5.27 66.30 -42.55
C ASN A 2 5.46 64.78 -42.80
N SER A 3 6.43 64.10 -42.18
CA SER A 3 6.34 63.51 -40.83
C SER A 3 5.41 62.28 -40.72
N PHE A 4 6.05 61.13 -40.43
CA PHE A 4 5.66 60.11 -39.43
C PHE A 4 4.69 58.93 -39.78
N LEU A 5 5.11 57.74 -39.31
CA LEU A 5 4.40 56.44 -39.07
C LEU A 5 4.29 55.49 -40.29
N SER A 6 4.69 54.21 -40.29
CA SER A 6 5.10 53.21 -39.28
C SER A 6 5.87 52.09 -40.05
N LYS A 7 6.97 51.44 -39.61
CA LYS A 7 7.20 50.55 -38.44
C LYS A 7 6.07 49.55 -38.14
N PHE A 8 6.02 48.45 -38.88
CA PHE A 8 5.51 47.12 -38.47
C PHE A 8 6.30 46.06 -39.25
N SER A 9 7.40 45.52 -38.71
CA SER A 9 7.42 44.28 -37.91
C SER A 9 6.61 43.14 -38.55
N LEU A 10 7.28 42.30 -39.33
CA LEU A 10 6.89 40.90 -39.52
C LEU A 10 8.01 40.04 -38.95
N LYS A 11 7.99 39.90 -37.62
CA LYS A 11 8.70 38.83 -36.90
C LYS A 11 8.14 37.50 -37.43
N LYS A 12 8.94 36.77 -38.20
CA LYS A 12 8.68 35.37 -38.60
C LYS A 12 8.51 34.53 -37.31
N PRO A 13 7.56 33.60 -37.26
CA PRO A 13 7.02 33.09 -36.00
C PRO A 13 8.01 32.16 -35.28
N GLU A 14 7.99 32.22 -33.95
CA GLU A 14 8.75 31.42 -32.97
C GLU A 14 8.42 29.90 -32.98
N THR A 15 7.89 29.38 -34.08
CA THR A 15 7.37 28.01 -34.19
C THR A 15 8.41 26.98 -34.62
N GLU A 16 9.44 27.35 -35.39
CA GLU A 16 10.48 26.40 -35.84
C GLU A 16 11.41 25.94 -34.71
N SER A 17 11.72 26.81 -33.74
CA SER A 17 12.59 26.47 -32.60
C SER A 17 11.94 25.49 -31.61
N GLY A 18 10.62 25.59 -31.41
CA GLY A 18 9.85 24.67 -30.58
C GLY A 18 9.67 23.28 -31.19
N ILE A 19 9.60 23.19 -32.53
CA ILE A 19 9.49 21.93 -33.26
C ILE A 19 10.83 21.19 -33.27
N LEU A 20 11.94 21.91 -33.45
CA LEU A 20 13.30 21.36 -33.39
C LEU A 20 13.66 20.87 -31.99
N SER A 21 13.22 21.56 -30.93
CA SER A 21 13.43 21.10 -29.55
C SER A 21 12.59 19.87 -29.23
N ALA A 22 11.32 19.80 -29.65
CA ALA A 22 10.47 18.63 -29.47
C ALA A 22 11.00 17.40 -30.22
N ALA A 23 11.46 17.58 -31.46
CA ALA A 23 12.07 16.50 -32.25
C ALA A 23 13.37 15.98 -31.59
N PHE A 24 14.22 16.89 -31.10
CA PHE A 24 15.42 16.53 -30.34
C PHE A 24 15.09 15.76 -29.06
N TRP A 25 14.08 16.20 -28.30
CA TRP A 25 13.62 15.50 -27.10
C TRP A 25 13.05 14.12 -27.41
N LEU A 26 12.28 13.97 -28.49
CA LEU A 26 11.75 12.68 -28.93
C LEU A 26 12.85 11.72 -29.34
N ASP A 27 13.87 12.19 -30.06
CA ASP A 27 15.03 11.38 -30.44
C ASP A 27 15.90 11.03 -29.23
N PHE A 28 16.08 11.95 -28.29
CA PHE A 28 16.77 11.69 -27.02
C PHE A 28 16.02 10.62 -26.18
N VAL A 29 14.70 10.75 -26.03
CA VAL A 29 13.86 9.79 -25.30
C VAL A 29 13.90 8.42 -25.98
N LYS A 30 13.80 8.34 -27.31
CA LYS A 30 13.90 7.07 -28.04
C LYS A 30 15.28 6.43 -27.91
N ARG A 31 16.35 7.22 -28.00
CA ARG A 31 17.73 6.73 -27.91
C ARG A 31 18.08 6.25 -26.49
N ASN A 32 17.50 6.87 -25.47
CA ASN A 32 17.79 6.61 -24.07
C ASN A 32 16.65 5.87 -23.35
N GLN A 33 15.65 5.36 -24.06
CA GLN A 33 14.44 4.76 -23.50
C GLN A 33 14.74 3.68 -22.45
N ARG A 34 15.75 2.84 -22.72
CA ARG A 34 16.21 1.76 -21.83
C ARG A 34 16.70 2.24 -20.45
N ILE A 35 17.18 3.48 -20.35
CA ILE A 35 17.70 4.07 -19.10
C ILE A 35 16.65 5.02 -18.51
N LEU A 36 15.94 5.76 -19.36
CA LEU A 36 14.96 6.75 -18.95
C LEU A 36 13.75 6.11 -18.26
N GLN A 37 13.29 4.94 -18.73
CA GLN A 37 12.12 4.31 -18.13
C GLN A 37 12.37 3.81 -16.70
N PRO A 38 13.46 3.06 -16.38
CA PRO A 38 13.80 2.76 -15.00
C PRO A 38 14.02 4.00 -14.14
N LEU A 39 14.63 5.06 -14.70
CA LEU A 39 14.92 6.28 -13.94
C LEU A 39 13.65 7.07 -13.60
N MET A 40 12.68 7.16 -14.53
CA MET A 40 11.36 7.73 -14.27
C MET A 40 10.58 6.89 -13.26
N PHE A 41 10.69 5.56 -13.36
CA PHE A 41 10.10 4.63 -12.40
C PHE A 41 10.64 4.84 -10.98
N PHE A 42 11.96 4.79 -10.80
CA PHE A 42 12.59 5.00 -9.49
C PHE A 42 12.40 6.43 -8.98
N GLY A 43 12.39 7.43 -9.87
CA GLY A 43 12.10 8.81 -9.53
C GLY A 43 10.67 8.99 -9.00
N GLY A 44 9.69 8.45 -9.72
CA GLY A 44 8.29 8.44 -9.30
C GLY A 44 8.10 7.69 -7.98
N PHE A 45 8.68 6.49 -7.84
CA PHE A 45 8.63 5.72 -6.60
C PHE A 45 9.26 6.45 -5.42
N THR A 46 10.38 7.14 -5.64
CA THR A 46 11.05 7.94 -4.59
C THR A 46 10.16 9.12 -4.20
N TYR A 47 9.55 9.81 -5.16
CA TYR A 47 8.59 10.87 -4.90
C TYR A 47 7.39 10.37 -4.10
N ASP A 48 6.79 9.24 -4.50
CA ASP A 48 5.67 8.62 -3.79
C ASP A 48 6.09 8.24 -2.36
N SER A 49 7.27 7.64 -2.18
CA SER A 49 7.79 7.27 -0.87
C SER A 49 7.99 8.45 0.07
N LEU A 50 8.24 9.65 -0.46
CA LEU A 50 8.41 10.87 0.33
C LEU A 50 7.08 11.58 0.62
N THR A 51 6.10 11.44 -0.26
CA THR A 51 4.83 12.17 -0.19
C THR A 51 3.70 11.36 0.45
N MET A 52 3.68 10.04 0.26
CA MET A 52 2.62 9.14 0.74
C MET A 52 2.90 8.62 2.16
N VAL A 53 2.58 9.46 3.15
CA VAL A 53 2.73 9.11 4.58
C VAL A 53 1.47 8.48 5.16
N ARG A 54 0.29 8.85 4.64
CA ARG A 54 -1.02 8.52 5.19
C ARG A 54 -1.95 7.93 4.14
N VAL A 55 -2.44 6.73 4.39
CA VAL A 55 -3.42 6.06 3.54
C VAL A 55 -4.77 6.78 3.44
N ASP A 56 -5.11 7.60 4.44
CA ASP A 56 -6.33 8.42 4.48
C ASP A 56 -6.14 9.84 3.92
N ASN A 57 -4.99 10.11 3.28
CA ASN A 57 -4.78 11.37 2.59
C ASN A 57 -5.78 11.53 1.43
N LEU A 58 -6.55 12.62 1.48
CA LEU A 58 -7.58 12.91 0.48
C LEU A 58 -6.98 13.09 -0.92
N ILE A 59 -5.83 13.74 -1.03
CA ILE A 59 -5.18 14.04 -2.31
C ILE A 59 -4.76 12.73 -3.01
N ASP A 60 -4.11 11.83 -2.28
CA ASP A 60 -3.67 10.54 -2.82
C ASP A 60 -4.87 9.70 -3.26
N ASN A 61 -5.94 9.68 -2.45
CA ASN A 61 -7.19 9.00 -2.79
C ASN A 61 -7.88 9.59 -4.02
N ILE A 62 -7.86 10.92 -4.19
CA ILE A 62 -8.36 11.58 -5.40
C ILE A 62 -7.52 11.16 -6.62
N PHE A 63 -6.18 11.11 -6.50
CA PHE A 63 -5.32 10.67 -7.60
C PHE A 63 -5.57 9.20 -7.98
N PHE A 64 -5.67 8.28 -7.02
CA PHE A 64 -6.00 6.89 -7.32
C PHE A 64 -7.36 6.74 -7.98
N PHE A 65 -8.37 7.47 -7.48
CA PHE A 65 -9.70 7.46 -8.08
C PHE A 65 -9.70 8.05 -9.49
N ALA A 66 -9.00 9.16 -9.71
CA ALA A 66 -8.84 9.78 -11.02
C ALA A 66 -8.13 8.83 -12.01
N TYR A 67 -7.07 8.14 -11.57
CA TYR A 67 -6.40 7.13 -12.39
C TYR A 67 -7.34 5.96 -12.74
N LEU A 68 -8.15 5.46 -11.80
CA LEU A 68 -9.14 4.41 -12.10
C LEU A 68 -10.19 4.87 -13.12
N LEU A 69 -10.70 6.10 -12.98
CA LEU A 69 -11.68 6.65 -13.92
C LEU A 69 -11.09 6.87 -15.32
N LEU A 70 -9.90 7.45 -15.41
CA LEU A 70 -9.21 7.66 -16.67
C LEU A 70 -8.85 6.33 -17.34
N LEU A 71 -8.36 5.36 -16.56
CA LEU A 71 -8.06 4.02 -17.04
C LEU A 71 -9.34 3.34 -17.57
N SER A 72 -10.46 3.46 -16.87
CA SER A 72 -11.76 2.96 -17.33
C SER A 72 -12.19 3.61 -18.65
N ALA A 73 -12.00 4.92 -18.80
CA ALA A 73 -12.29 5.64 -20.03
C ALA A 73 -11.39 5.17 -21.19
N ILE A 74 -10.08 5.05 -20.95
CA ILE A 74 -9.12 4.52 -21.93
C ILE A 74 -9.51 3.10 -22.35
N MET A 75 -9.86 2.22 -21.40
CA MET A 75 -10.32 0.87 -21.69
C MET A 75 -11.55 0.86 -22.61
N ILE A 76 -12.58 1.66 -22.30
CA ILE A 76 -13.80 1.74 -23.12
C ILE A 76 -13.49 2.27 -24.51
N LEU A 77 -12.68 3.32 -24.62
CA LEU A 77 -12.28 3.90 -25.90
C LEU A 77 -11.46 2.92 -26.72
N GLN A 78 -10.53 2.19 -26.09
CA GLN A 78 -9.72 1.17 -26.74
C GLN A 78 -10.58 0.04 -27.30
N ILE A 79 -11.56 -0.43 -26.52
CA ILE A 79 -12.52 -1.44 -26.95
C ILE A 79 -13.35 -0.94 -28.15
N ARG A 80 -13.88 0.29 -28.09
CA ARG A 80 -14.69 0.88 -29.16
C ARG A 80 -13.92 1.09 -30.46
N LEU A 81 -12.69 1.59 -30.37
CA LEU A 81 -11.83 1.83 -31.54
C LEU A 81 -11.38 0.51 -32.20
N GLN A 82 -11.13 -0.54 -31.40
CA GLN A 82 -10.86 -1.88 -31.93
C GLN A 82 -12.11 -2.52 -32.58
N ALA A 83 -13.30 -2.25 -32.04
CA ALA A 83 -14.57 -2.76 -32.58
C ALA A 83 -14.99 -2.05 -33.88
N ASN A 84 -14.78 -0.74 -33.97
CA ASN A 84 -15.12 0.05 -35.13
C ASN A 84 -14.08 1.18 -35.34
N PRO A 85 -13.07 0.95 -36.20
CA PRO A 85 -12.02 1.93 -36.48
C PRO A 85 -12.52 3.25 -37.07
N GLY A 86 -13.76 3.30 -37.58
CA GLY A 86 -14.38 4.50 -38.15
C GLY A 86 -15.00 5.46 -37.12
N ILE A 87 -15.16 5.05 -35.86
CA ILE A 87 -15.74 5.91 -34.81
C ILE A 87 -14.66 6.85 -34.24
N GLY A 88 -14.82 8.16 -34.43
CA GLY A 88 -14.00 9.19 -33.76
C GLY A 88 -12.60 9.37 -34.36
N SER A 89 -12.52 9.80 -35.63
CA SER A 89 -11.26 10.00 -36.38
C SER A 89 -10.23 10.91 -35.69
N TRP A 90 -10.64 11.79 -34.78
CA TRP A 90 -9.73 12.62 -33.99
C TRP A 90 -9.12 11.85 -32.80
N LEU A 91 -9.89 10.96 -32.15
CA LEU A 91 -9.44 10.09 -31.04
C LEU A 91 -8.53 8.96 -31.54
N ALA A 92 -8.79 8.46 -32.75
CA ALA A 92 -7.95 7.45 -33.39
C ALA A 92 -6.49 7.90 -33.54
N ARG A 93 -6.23 9.21 -33.65
CA ARG A 93 -4.86 9.77 -33.69
C ARG A 93 -4.08 9.58 -32.39
N TYR A 94 -4.79 9.43 -31.27
CA TYR A 94 -4.19 9.28 -29.94
C TYR A 94 -4.18 7.82 -29.45
N PHE A 95 -4.77 6.90 -30.19
CA PHE A 95 -4.89 5.49 -29.81
C PHE A 95 -3.54 4.83 -29.53
N SER A 96 -2.48 5.21 -30.26
CA SER A 96 -1.11 4.74 -30.05
C SER A 96 -0.54 5.09 -28.68
N TYR A 97 -1.09 6.10 -27.99
CA TYR A 97 -0.66 6.51 -26.65
C TYR A 97 -1.46 5.87 -25.52
N PHE A 98 -2.57 5.18 -25.82
CA PHE A 98 -3.42 4.56 -24.79
C PHE A 98 -2.69 3.47 -23.98
N PRO A 99 -1.93 2.53 -24.59
CA PRO A 99 -1.16 1.55 -23.84
C PRO A 99 -0.15 2.21 -22.88
N LEU A 100 0.53 3.26 -23.34
CA LEU A 100 1.50 4.02 -22.54
C LEU A 100 0.82 4.72 -21.36
N ALA A 101 -0.32 5.37 -21.59
CA ALA A 101 -1.10 6.02 -20.54
C ALA A 101 -1.63 5.01 -19.51
N ALA A 102 -2.12 3.84 -19.97
CA ALA A 102 -2.57 2.76 -19.08
C ALA A 102 -1.42 2.21 -18.23
N GLN A 103 -0.26 1.96 -18.84
CA GLN A 103 0.95 1.51 -18.14
C GLN A 103 1.39 2.52 -17.07
N PHE A 104 1.37 3.82 -17.39
CA PHE A 104 1.70 4.88 -16.45
C PHE A 104 0.73 4.89 -15.25
N MET A 105 -0.59 4.89 -15.52
CA MET A 105 -1.61 4.92 -14.46
C MET A 105 -1.52 3.69 -13.55
N ILE A 106 -1.39 2.48 -14.13
CA ILE A 106 -1.24 1.24 -13.36
C ILE A 106 0.05 1.27 -12.54
N GLY A 107 1.16 1.72 -13.13
CA GLY A 107 2.44 1.86 -12.44
C GLY A 107 2.37 2.82 -11.25
N ALA A 108 1.80 4.00 -11.44
CA ALA A 108 1.62 5.00 -10.39
C ALA A 108 0.75 4.49 -9.24
N MET A 109 -0.36 3.80 -9.55
CA MET A 109 -1.22 3.18 -8.53
C MET A 109 -0.48 2.08 -7.75
N MET A 110 0.22 1.18 -8.44
CA MET A 110 0.98 0.09 -7.82
C MET A 110 2.14 0.59 -6.96
N SER A 111 2.78 1.69 -7.35
CA SER A 111 3.80 2.39 -6.54
C SER A 111 3.22 2.86 -5.21
N GLY A 112 2.09 3.57 -5.24
CA GLY A 112 1.41 3.99 -4.02
C GLY A 112 0.90 2.83 -3.16
N PHE A 113 0.35 1.79 -3.78
CA PHE A 113 -0.04 0.57 -3.06
C PHE A 113 1.16 -0.10 -2.40
N LEU A 114 2.28 -0.23 -3.09
CA LEU A 114 3.49 -0.83 -2.52
C LEU A 114 3.85 -0.16 -1.18
N ILE A 115 3.79 1.17 -1.10
CA ILE A 115 4.08 1.92 0.13
C ILE A 115 3.09 1.56 1.24
N TYR A 116 1.78 1.64 0.99
CA TYR A 116 0.76 1.38 2.02
C TYR A 116 0.74 -0.08 2.49
N TYR A 117 0.81 -1.03 1.56
CA TYR A 117 0.81 -2.45 1.90
C TYR A 117 2.12 -2.87 2.60
N PHE A 118 3.26 -2.28 2.24
CA PHE A 118 4.53 -2.51 2.95
C PHE A 118 4.47 -2.02 4.39
N GLN A 119 3.95 -0.80 4.64
CA GLN A 119 3.80 -0.26 6.00
C GLN A 119 2.86 -1.10 6.89
N SER A 120 1.91 -1.82 6.29
CA SER A 120 0.98 -2.70 7.01
C SER A 120 1.45 -4.16 7.14
N ALA A 121 2.56 -4.55 6.51
CA ALA A 121 3.05 -5.93 6.52
C ALA A 121 3.87 -6.26 7.78
N ALA A 122 3.34 -7.13 8.63
CA ALA A 122 3.92 -7.45 9.94
C ALA A 122 4.70 -8.78 10.01
N ASP A 123 4.52 -9.66 9.03
CA ASP A 123 5.18 -10.97 8.95
C ASP A 123 5.46 -11.42 7.51
N ALA A 124 6.23 -12.50 7.38
CA ALA A 124 6.62 -13.05 6.09
C ALA A 124 5.42 -13.43 5.19
N LYS A 125 4.29 -13.81 5.79
CA LYS A 125 3.06 -14.14 5.05
C LYS A 125 2.47 -12.88 4.41
N ALA A 126 2.34 -11.80 5.19
CA ALA A 126 1.88 -10.51 4.69
C ALA A 126 2.82 -9.92 3.61
N PHE A 127 4.14 -10.13 3.76
CA PHE A 127 5.13 -9.72 2.76
C PHE A 127 4.99 -10.42 1.41
N LEU A 128 4.34 -11.59 1.35
CA LEU A 128 4.13 -12.27 0.07
C LEU A 128 3.18 -11.50 -0.84
N PHE A 129 2.14 -10.86 -0.30
CA PHE A 129 1.27 -9.99 -1.08
C PHE A 129 2.00 -8.72 -1.56
N VAL A 130 2.86 -8.15 -0.71
CA VAL A 130 3.75 -7.05 -1.10
C VAL A 130 4.66 -7.47 -2.25
N LEU A 131 5.22 -8.69 -2.22
CA LEU A 131 6.03 -9.24 -3.30
C LEU A 131 5.23 -9.37 -4.60
N ILE A 132 3.96 -9.78 -4.54
CA ILE A 132 3.07 -9.80 -5.72
C ILE A 132 2.94 -8.40 -6.31
N ILE A 133 2.72 -7.36 -5.49
CA ILE A 133 2.68 -5.96 -5.97
C ILE A 133 4.02 -5.57 -6.61
N VAL A 134 5.16 -5.88 -5.97
CA VAL A 134 6.49 -5.61 -6.54
C VAL A 134 6.69 -6.31 -7.88
N ALA A 135 6.29 -7.57 -7.99
CA ALA A 135 6.40 -8.34 -9.22
C ALA A 135 5.52 -7.76 -10.34
N LEU A 136 4.30 -7.31 -10.01
CA LEU A 136 3.42 -6.62 -10.96
C LEU A 136 3.97 -5.25 -11.34
N LEU A 137 4.57 -4.52 -10.41
CA LEU A 137 5.17 -3.21 -10.62
C LEU A 137 6.41 -3.28 -11.52
N ILE A 138 7.32 -4.23 -11.25
CA ILE A 138 8.47 -4.50 -12.12
C ILE A 138 7.99 -5.06 -13.46
N GLY A 139 7.02 -5.97 -13.43
CA GLY A 139 6.40 -6.54 -14.62
C GLY A 139 5.80 -5.48 -15.54
N ASN A 140 5.12 -4.47 -14.97
CA ASN A 140 4.50 -3.34 -15.66
C ASN A 140 5.44 -2.70 -16.68
N GLU A 141 6.72 -2.59 -16.34
CA GLU A 141 7.75 -1.97 -17.18
C GLU A 141 7.97 -2.73 -18.49
N PHE A 142 7.87 -4.06 -18.46
CA PHE A 142 8.09 -4.91 -19.63
C PHE A 142 6.80 -5.19 -20.44
N LEU A 143 5.67 -4.62 -20.00
CA LEU A 143 4.35 -4.93 -20.55
C LEU A 143 3.83 -3.90 -21.58
N GLU A 144 4.61 -2.89 -21.98
CA GLU A 144 4.19 -1.81 -22.91
C GLU A 144 3.40 -2.35 -24.12
N LYS A 145 4.00 -3.29 -24.88
CA LYS A 145 3.37 -3.91 -26.07
C LYS A 145 2.22 -4.87 -25.75
N ARG A 146 2.05 -5.27 -24.49
CA ARG A 146 1.00 -6.20 -24.05
C ARG A 146 -0.25 -5.48 -23.55
N TYR A 147 -0.17 -4.19 -23.25
CA TYR A 147 -1.34 -3.36 -22.87
C TYR A 147 -2.34 -3.15 -24.02
N GLU A 148 -1.95 -3.44 -25.26
CA GLU A 148 -2.88 -3.57 -26.39
C GLU A 148 -3.90 -4.71 -26.19
N LYS A 149 -3.53 -5.74 -25.41
CA LYS A 149 -4.39 -6.87 -25.09
C LYS A 149 -5.36 -6.49 -23.97
N ILE A 150 -6.61 -6.21 -24.35
CA ILE A 150 -7.71 -5.85 -23.44
C ILE A 150 -7.83 -6.79 -22.23
N GLY A 151 -7.62 -8.11 -22.42
CA GLY A 151 -7.72 -9.08 -21.33
C GLY A 151 -6.72 -8.84 -20.19
N LEU A 152 -5.47 -8.48 -20.51
CA LEU A 152 -4.46 -8.14 -19.51
C LEU A 152 -4.86 -6.86 -18.76
N LEU A 153 -5.36 -5.86 -19.50
CA LEU A 153 -5.78 -4.58 -18.96
C LEU A 153 -6.93 -4.73 -17.95
N PHE A 154 -7.89 -5.61 -18.21
CA PHE A 154 -8.95 -5.93 -17.23
C PHE A 154 -8.41 -6.64 -15.98
N VAL A 155 -7.46 -7.56 -16.11
CA VAL A 155 -6.87 -8.26 -14.95
C VAL A 155 -6.14 -7.27 -14.05
N LEU A 156 -5.33 -6.39 -14.64
CA LEU A 156 -4.59 -5.37 -13.90
C LEU A 156 -5.53 -4.30 -13.33
N TYR A 157 -6.54 -3.87 -14.10
CA TYR A 157 -7.59 -2.98 -13.61
C TYR A 157 -8.30 -3.56 -12.39
N PHE A 158 -8.75 -4.82 -12.47
CA PHE A 158 -9.41 -5.49 -11.36
C PHE A 158 -8.52 -5.56 -10.12
N PHE A 159 -7.25 -5.94 -10.29
CA PHE A 159 -6.29 -5.97 -9.19
C PHE A 159 -6.06 -4.57 -8.59
N CYS A 160 -5.88 -3.53 -9.41
CA CYS A 160 -5.73 -2.16 -8.93
C CYS A 160 -6.97 -1.68 -8.18
N LEU A 161 -8.15 -1.93 -8.74
CA LEU A 161 -9.43 -1.53 -8.16
C LEU A 161 -9.67 -2.23 -6.82
N PHE A 162 -9.45 -3.55 -6.76
CA PHE A 162 -9.53 -4.31 -5.52
C PHE A 162 -8.53 -3.78 -4.48
N SER A 163 -7.27 -3.56 -4.87
CA SER A 163 -6.23 -3.08 -3.97
C SER A 163 -6.52 -1.68 -3.42
N PHE A 164 -7.11 -0.81 -4.23
CA PHE A 164 -7.61 0.50 -3.78
C PHE A 164 -8.77 0.36 -2.81
N LEU A 165 -9.83 -0.38 -3.21
CA LEU A 165 -11.04 -0.55 -2.41
C LEU A 165 -10.78 -1.22 -1.06
N LEU A 166 -9.79 -2.10 -0.99
CA LEU A 166 -9.46 -2.84 0.22
C LEU A 166 -9.06 -1.91 1.39
N PHE A 167 -8.39 -0.80 1.12
CA PHE A 167 -8.09 0.21 2.14
C PHE A 167 -9.06 1.39 2.12
N PHE A 168 -9.60 1.74 0.97
CA PHE A 168 -10.51 2.88 0.81
C PHE A 168 -11.84 2.64 1.53
N ILE A 169 -12.41 1.44 1.43
CA ILE A 169 -13.68 1.11 2.09
C ILE A 169 -13.55 1.22 3.63
N PRO A 170 -12.58 0.58 4.30
CA PRO A 170 -12.38 0.78 5.75
C PRO A 170 -12.13 2.23 6.14
N THR A 171 -11.43 3.00 5.29
CA THR A 171 -11.14 4.42 5.53
C THR A 171 -12.40 5.27 5.54
N VAL A 172 -13.33 5.04 4.59
CA VAL A 172 -14.60 5.76 4.51
C VAL A 172 -15.63 5.24 5.52
N SER A 173 -15.72 3.92 5.68
CA SER A 173 -16.68 3.27 6.59
C SER A 173 -16.29 3.40 8.06
N LYS A 174 -15.03 3.75 8.33
CA LYS A 174 -14.42 3.83 9.67
C LYS A 174 -14.41 2.50 10.43
N LYS A 175 -14.55 1.39 9.71
CA LYS A 175 -14.59 0.03 10.28
C LYS A 175 -13.69 -0.88 9.47
N LEU A 176 -12.80 -1.61 10.14
CA LEU A 176 -11.98 -2.64 9.51
C LEU A 176 -12.50 -4.02 9.94
N ASN A 177 -13.27 -4.66 9.08
CA ASN A 177 -13.84 -5.98 9.32
C ASN A 177 -13.99 -6.78 8.01
N HIS A 178 -14.41 -8.03 8.15
CA HIS A 178 -14.54 -8.98 7.06
C HIS A 178 -15.52 -8.47 6.01
N TRP A 179 -16.58 -7.78 6.45
CA TRP A 179 -17.54 -7.14 5.54
C TRP A 179 -16.90 -6.07 4.66
N SER A 180 -15.92 -5.32 5.17
CA SER A 180 -15.20 -4.32 4.37
C SER A 180 -14.39 -4.98 3.26
N PHE A 181 -13.77 -6.13 3.53
CA PHE A 181 -13.12 -6.95 2.51
C PHE A 181 -14.13 -7.50 1.48
N VAL A 182 -15.24 -8.07 1.94
CA VAL A 182 -16.28 -8.62 1.04
C VAL A 182 -16.83 -7.53 0.14
N LEU A 183 -17.13 -6.34 0.68
CA LEU A 183 -17.57 -5.20 -0.10
C LEU A 183 -16.52 -4.77 -1.13
N ALA A 184 -15.23 -4.72 -0.75
CA ALA A 184 -14.15 -4.37 -1.68
C ALA A 184 -14.10 -5.35 -2.87
N LEU A 185 -14.20 -6.65 -2.58
CA LEU A 185 -14.18 -7.70 -3.60
C LEU A 185 -15.42 -7.63 -4.51
N ILE A 186 -16.61 -7.48 -3.93
CA ILE A 186 -17.88 -7.39 -4.68
C ILE A 186 -17.90 -6.13 -5.56
N PHE A 187 -17.52 -4.97 -5.02
CA PHE A 187 -17.49 -3.73 -5.82
C PHE A 187 -16.44 -3.81 -6.93
N ALA A 188 -15.25 -4.37 -6.66
CA ALA A 188 -14.23 -4.57 -7.68
C ALA A 188 -14.75 -5.47 -8.82
N LEU A 189 -15.40 -6.59 -8.47
CA LEU A 189 -16.03 -7.50 -9.42
C LEU A 189 -17.13 -6.82 -10.23
N MET A 190 -18.05 -6.13 -9.55
CA MET A 190 -19.21 -5.48 -10.17
C MET A 190 -18.77 -4.39 -11.17
N LEU A 191 -17.84 -3.53 -10.78
CA LEU A 191 -17.35 -2.45 -11.65
C LEU A 191 -16.54 -3.00 -12.83
N THR A 192 -15.71 -4.03 -12.61
CA THR A 192 -14.98 -4.71 -13.70
C THR A 192 -15.95 -5.38 -14.67
N LEU A 193 -16.99 -6.05 -14.16
CA LEU A 193 -18.04 -6.64 -14.97
C LEU A 193 -18.85 -5.59 -15.73
N LEU A 194 -19.18 -4.46 -15.09
CA LEU A 194 -19.85 -3.34 -15.73
C LEU A 194 -19.03 -2.80 -16.92
N LEU A 195 -17.72 -2.58 -16.74
CA LEU A 195 -16.83 -2.19 -17.83
C LEU A 195 -16.79 -3.22 -18.95
N TRP A 196 -16.79 -4.51 -18.61
CA TRP A 196 -16.84 -5.60 -19.58
C TRP A 196 -18.18 -5.62 -20.36
N ILE A 197 -19.32 -5.39 -19.71
CA ILE A 197 -20.63 -5.29 -20.35
C ILE A 197 -20.66 -4.07 -21.28
N ILE A 198 -20.24 -2.89 -20.80
CA ILE A 198 -20.18 -1.66 -21.60
C ILE A 198 -19.27 -1.83 -22.82
N GLY A 199 -18.12 -2.49 -22.64
CA GLY A 199 -17.21 -2.83 -23.72
C GLY A 199 -17.85 -3.76 -24.76
N ASN A 200 -18.56 -4.81 -24.33
CA ASN A 200 -19.24 -5.74 -25.23
C ASN A 200 -20.37 -5.11 -26.03
N MET A 201 -21.09 -4.13 -25.46
CA MET A 201 -22.13 -3.40 -26.19
C MET A 201 -21.58 -2.67 -27.44
N ALA A 202 -20.28 -2.39 -27.50
CA ALA A 202 -19.66 -1.73 -28.64
C ALA A 202 -19.44 -2.64 -29.86
N PHE A 203 -19.47 -3.97 -29.70
CA PHE A 203 -19.26 -4.91 -30.80
C PHE A 203 -20.58 -5.27 -31.48
N HIS A 204 -20.75 -4.90 -32.75
CA HIS A 204 -21.80 -5.48 -33.59
C HIS A 204 -21.50 -6.96 -33.88
N ARG A 205 -22.59 -7.75 -33.97
CA ARG A 205 -22.71 -9.23 -34.03
C ARG A 205 -21.72 -10.03 -34.91
N SER A 206 -20.92 -9.38 -35.76
CA SER A 206 -20.06 -10.03 -36.77
C SER A 206 -18.55 -9.99 -36.47
N ALA A 207 -18.07 -9.15 -35.54
CA ALA A 207 -16.63 -8.97 -35.27
C ALA A 207 -16.28 -9.15 -33.78
N TYR A 208 -16.77 -10.19 -33.12
CA TYR A 208 -16.42 -10.49 -31.72
C TYR A 208 -14.99 -11.02 -31.61
N PRO A 209 -14.01 -10.28 -31.05
CA PRO A 209 -12.71 -10.86 -30.73
C PRO A 209 -12.90 -11.97 -29.69
N ALA A 210 -12.31 -13.14 -29.93
CA ALA A 210 -12.45 -14.34 -29.10
C ALA A 210 -12.03 -14.13 -27.62
N ILE A 211 -11.28 -13.07 -27.33
CA ILE A 211 -10.83 -12.67 -25.98
C ILE A 211 -11.94 -12.05 -25.11
N LEU A 212 -13.02 -11.52 -25.69
CA LEU A 212 -14.21 -11.10 -24.92
C LEU A 212 -15.20 -12.24 -24.66
N LYS A 213 -14.89 -13.49 -25.06
CA LYS A 213 -15.73 -14.66 -24.77
C LYS A 213 -15.51 -15.13 -23.31
N LYS A 214 -16.37 -16.07 -22.88
CA LYS A 214 -16.44 -16.73 -21.56
C LYS A 214 -15.13 -16.99 -20.78
N PRO A 215 -13.94 -17.27 -21.37
CA PRO A 215 -12.68 -17.38 -20.61
C PRO A 215 -12.34 -16.16 -19.72
N PHE A 216 -12.76 -14.94 -20.10
CA PHE A 216 -12.52 -13.75 -19.28
C PHE A 216 -13.12 -13.83 -17.87
N LEU A 217 -14.40 -14.21 -17.80
CA LEU A 217 -15.11 -14.39 -16.53
C LEU A 217 -14.43 -15.46 -15.66
N GLY A 218 -13.92 -16.53 -16.28
CA GLY A 218 -13.11 -17.54 -15.61
C GLY A 218 -11.87 -16.94 -14.96
N VAL A 219 -11.08 -16.15 -15.69
CA VAL A 219 -9.85 -15.53 -15.17
C VAL A 219 -10.13 -14.58 -14.00
N ILE A 220 -11.12 -13.69 -14.14
CA ILE A 220 -11.48 -12.76 -13.06
C ILE A 220 -12.04 -13.50 -11.85
N LEU A 221 -12.87 -14.52 -12.05
CA LEU A 221 -13.39 -15.34 -10.96
C LEU A 221 -12.26 -16.09 -10.23
N THR A 222 -11.33 -16.71 -10.97
CA THR A 222 -10.17 -17.37 -10.39
C THR A 222 -9.30 -16.40 -9.60
N LEU A 223 -9.07 -15.20 -10.12
CA LEU A 223 -8.31 -14.16 -9.42
C LEU A 223 -9.02 -13.70 -8.13
N SER A 224 -10.35 -13.52 -8.18
CA SER A 224 -11.15 -13.19 -6.99
C SER A 224 -11.08 -14.28 -5.92
N LEU A 225 -11.18 -15.55 -6.31
CA LEU A 225 -11.04 -16.68 -5.40
C LEU A 225 -9.63 -16.74 -4.80
N LEU A 226 -8.59 -16.50 -5.61
CA LEU A 226 -7.22 -16.40 -5.12
C LEU A 226 -7.07 -15.27 -4.09
N LEU A 227 -7.56 -14.06 -4.37
CA LEU A 227 -7.50 -12.93 -3.43
C LEU A 227 -8.28 -13.22 -2.13
N ALA A 228 -9.42 -13.91 -2.22
CA ALA A 228 -10.17 -14.35 -1.05
C ALA A 228 -9.40 -15.38 -0.21
N LEU A 229 -8.73 -16.33 -0.84
CA LEU A 229 -7.85 -17.28 -0.16
C LEU A 229 -6.67 -16.56 0.52
N LEU A 230 -6.03 -15.62 -0.17
CA LEU A 230 -4.94 -14.80 0.38
C LEU A 230 -5.40 -13.98 1.59
N TYR A 231 -6.60 -13.39 1.54
CA TYR A 231 -7.18 -12.67 2.67
C TYR A 231 -7.42 -13.60 3.86
N HIS A 232 -8.05 -14.75 3.63
CA HIS A 232 -8.40 -15.71 4.67
C HIS A 232 -7.15 -16.31 5.34
N GLN A 233 -6.09 -16.53 4.56
CA GLN A 233 -4.81 -17.04 5.07
C GLN A 233 -3.95 -15.96 5.76
N ASN A 234 -4.46 -14.73 5.88
CA ASN A 234 -3.74 -13.55 6.42
C ASN A 234 -2.46 -13.19 5.66
N TRP A 235 -2.43 -13.46 4.34
CA TRP A 235 -1.31 -13.04 3.46
C TRP A 235 -1.50 -11.62 2.95
N ILE A 236 -2.72 -11.09 2.99
CA ILE A 236 -2.99 -9.68 2.73
C ILE A 236 -2.88 -8.92 4.06
N PRO A 237 -1.98 -7.92 4.17
CA PRO A 237 -1.81 -7.16 5.40
C PRO A 237 -3.10 -6.41 5.78
N PRO A 238 -3.31 -6.10 7.08
CA PRO A 238 -4.49 -5.40 7.56
C PRO A 238 -4.44 -3.89 7.27
N VAL A 239 -4.34 -3.50 5.98
CA VAL A 239 -4.45 -2.11 5.54
C VAL A 239 -5.86 -1.61 5.91
N PRO A 240 -6.05 -0.40 6.47
CA PRO A 240 -5.12 0.75 6.57
C PRO A 240 -4.27 0.84 7.85
N LEU A 241 -4.18 -0.23 8.66
CA LEU A 241 -3.41 -0.19 9.90
C LEU A 241 -1.91 -0.34 9.64
N SER A 242 -1.08 0.43 10.32
CA SER A 242 0.38 0.25 10.29
C SER A 242 1.00 0.44 11.68
N LEU A 243 2.03 -0.36 11.99
CA LEU A 243 2.77 -0.21 13.23
C LEU A 243 3.79 0.91 13.09
N LYS A 244 3.72 1.94 13.95
CA LYS A 244 4.69 3.04 13.97
C LYS A 244 5.83 2.78 14.94
N SER A 245 5.53 2.24 16.12
CA SER A 245 6.54 1.83 17.09
C SER A 245 6.01 0.74 18.01
N ILE A 246 6.91 -0.08 18.54
CA ILE A 246 6.60 -1.12 19.53
C ILE A 246 7.82 -1.33 20.43
N GLY A 247 7.58 -1.58 21.71
CA GLY A 247 8.64 -1.94 22.65
C GLY A 247 8.09 -2.43 23.98
N VAL A 248 8.95 -3.09 24.75
CA VAL A 248 8.65 -3.52 26.12
C VAL A 248 9.54 -2.73 27.07
N TYR A 249 8.93 -2.13 28.07
CA TYR A 249 9.53 -1.14 28.97
C TYR A 249 9.20 -1.47 30.43
N LYS A 250 10.02 -0.98 31.37
CA LYS A 250 9.77 -1.15 32.82
C LYS A 250 8.68 -0.22 33.32
N SER A 251 8.66 1.02 32.84
CA SER A 251 7.66 2.02 33.21
C SER A 251 7.26 2.83 31.99
N VAL A 252 5.98 3.21 31.97
CA VAL A 252 5.41 4.14 31.01
C VAL A 252 4.69 5.19 31.83
N VAL A 253 5.27 6.39 31.90
CA VAL A 253 4.67 7.52 32.61
C VAL A 253 4.12 8.50 31.58
N LYS A 254 2.83 8.83 31.67
CA LYS A 254 2.22 9.88 30.86
C LYS A 254 2.39 11.21 31.59
N GLU A 255 3.29 12.06 31.12
CA GLU A 255 3.48 13.43 31.60
C GLU A 255 3.21 14.40 30.44
N ASN A 256 2.40 15.44 30.66
CA ASN A 256 2.18 16.52 29.69
C ASN A 256 1.88 16.07 28.23
N ASN A 257 1.09 15.00 28.07
CA ASN A 257 0.69 14.45 26.76
C ASN A 257 1.82 13.69 25.99
N GLU A 258 2.95 13.46 26.66
CA GLU A 258 4.12 12.68 26.22
C GLU A 258 4.21 11.37 27.01
N TYR A 259 4.86 10.36 26.43
CA TYR A 259 5.01 9.03 27.07
C TYR A 259 6.48 8.82 27.39
N ARG A 260 6.87 8.91 28.67
CA ARG A 260 8.23 8.58 29.09
C ARG A 260 8.38 7.06 29.22
N LEU A 261 9.23 6.49 28.37
CA LEU A 261 9.52 5.07 28.29
C LEU A 261 10.90 4.79 28.87
N SER A 262 11.02 3.85 29.80
CA SER A 262 12.32 3.45 30.37
C SER A 262 12.79 2.13 29.75
N TYR A 263 13.87 2.17 28.95
CA TYR A 263 14.50 0.99 28.34
C TYR A 263 16.00 0.93 28.61
N THR A 264 16.56 -0.29 28.61
CA THR A 264 18.01 -0.51 28.59
C THR A 264 18.47 -0.62 27.14
N PRO A 265 19.34 0.28 26.63
CA PRO A 265 19.77 0.24 25.25
C PRO A 265 20.61 -1.00 24.94
N ASN A 266 20.34 -1.59 23.77
CA ASN A 266 21.26 -2.55 23.19
C ASN A 266 22.56 -1.82 22.77
N PRO A 267 23.72 -2.47 22.89
CA PRO A 267 24.96 -1.94 22.33
C PRO A 267 24.81 -1.54 20.86
N TRP A 268 25.53 -0.51 20.41
CA TRP A 268 25.42 0.06 19.06
C TRP A 268 25.70 -0.95 17.93
N TYR A 269 26.50 -1.99 18.20
CA TYR A 269 26.75 -3.12 17.30
C TYR A 269 25.66 -4.21 17.37
N LEU A 270 24.57 -3.97 18.08
CA LEU A 270 23.37 -4.82 18.13
C LEU A 270 22.12 -4.01 17.77
N SER A 271 22.27 -2.79 17.24
CA SER A 271 21.14 -1.94 16.82
C SER A 271 20.34 -2.53 15.65
N TRP A 272 20.93 -3.45 14.86
CA TRP A 272 20.18 -4.26 13.88
C TRP A 272 19.44 -5.45 14.51
N ARG A 273 19.76 -5.81 15.77
CA ARG A 273 19.09 -6.83 16.60
C ARG A 273 18.09 -6.21 17.60
N ASN A 274 17.35 -5.17 17.20
CA ASN A 274 16.18 -4.68 17.94
C ASN A 274 15.11 -5.77 18.21
N TYR A 275 15.28 -6.95 17.62
CA TYR A 275 14.41 -8.11 17.80
C TYR A 275 14.63 -8.91 19.09
N ASN A 276 15.75 -8.77 19.81
CA ASN A 276 16.00 -9.53 21.05
C ASN A 276 16.56 -8.60 22.14
N ALA A 277 15.76 -7.67 22.63
CA ALA A 277 16.13 -6.91 23.81
C ALA A 277 16.14 -7.86 25.03
N THR A 278 17.27 -7.94 25.74
CA THR A 278 17.31 -8.60 27.04
C THR A 278 16.74 -7.65 28.06
N LEU A 279 15.65 -8.06 28.69
CA LEU A 279 14.92 -7.26 29.66
C LEU A 279 15.16 -7.81 31.06
N TYR A 280 15.89 -7.04 31.86
CA TYR A 280 16.23 -7.36 33.23
C TYR A 280 15.12 -6.91 34.18
N TYR A 281 14.56 -7.82 34.98
CA TYR A 281 13.45 -7.52 35.88
C TYR A 281 13.64 -8.11 37.27
N ARG A 282 13.04 -7.46 38.27
CA ARG A 282 13.03 -7.92 39.66
C ARG A 282 11.70 -8.58 39.99
N PRO A 283 11.66 -9.51 40.97
CA PRO A 283 10.40 -10.05 41.48
C PRO A 283 9.49 -8.91 41.98
N GLY A 284 8.32 -8.77 41.36
CA GLY A 284 7.35 -7.70 41.68
C GLY A 284 7.34 -6.55 40.66
N ASP A 285 8.34 -6.43 39.79
CA ASP A 285 8.33 -5.45 38.71
C ASP A 285 7.16 -5.72 37.76
N GLN A 286 6.52 -4.63 37.31
CA GLN A 286 5.55 -4.67 36.22
C GLN A 286 6.26 -4.34 34.92
N MET A 287 5.90 -5.05 33.86
CA MET A 287 6.38 -4.75 32.52
C MET A 287 5.27 -4.20 31.67
N VAL A 288 5.63 -3.27 30.80
CA VAL A 288 4.69 -2.57 29.96
C VAL A 288 5.06 -2.80 28.50
N CYS A 289 4.17 -3.45 27.74
CA CYS A 289 4.27 -3.47 26.29
C CYS A 289 3.57 -2.23 25.75
N PHE A 290 4.34 -1.32 25.16
CA PHE A 290 3.86 -0.12 24.50
C PHE A 290 3.85 -0.32 22.98
N ALA A 291 2.80 0.16 22.34
CA ALA A 291 2.67 0.15 20.90
C ALA A 291 2.04 1.44 20.40
N SER A 292 2.54 1.94 19.28
CA SER A 292 1.89 2.98 18.50
C SER A 292 1.41 2.41 17.18
N VAL A 293 0.09 2.37 16.98
CA VAL A 293 -0.54 1.84 15.77
C VAL A 293 -1.27 2.96 15.06
N PHE A 294 -0.90 3.22 13.82
CA PHE A 294 -1.60 4.16 12.96
C PHE A 294 -2.89 3.55 12.42
N ALA A 295 -3.93 4.38 12.39
CA ALA A 295 -5.22 4.11 11.78
C ALA A 295 -5.79 5.43 11.22
N PRO A 296 -6.55 5.38 10.10
CA PRO A 296 -7.26 6.54 9.54
C PRO A 296 -8.13 7.30 10.53
N GLY A 297 -8.37 8.58 10.22
CA GLY A 297 -9.25 9.46 10.99
C GLY A 297 -10.62 8.85 11.31
N GLY A 298 -10.88 8.65 12.60
CA GLY A 298 -12.16 8.15 13.09
C GLY A 298 -12.41 6.66 12.88
N LEU A 299 -11.43 5.90 12.36
CA LEU A 299 -11.53 4.44 12.30
C LEU A 299 -11.47 3.88 13.73
N GLU A 300 -12.51 3.13 14.10
CA GLU A 300 -12.60 2.46 15.40
C GLU A 300 -12.16 1.00 15.24
N GLU A 301 -11.25 0.56 16.10
CA GLU A 301 -10.69 -0.80 16.06
C GLU A 301 -10.37 -1.28 17.48
N LYS A 302 -10.34 -2.60 17.68
CA LYS A 302 -9.81 -3.20 18.91
C LYS A 302 -8.40 -3.70 18.67
N ILE A 303 -7.47 -3.24 19.50
CA ILE A 303 -6.12 -3.77 19.54
C ILE A 303 -6.00 -4.79 20.65
N ILE A 304 -5.32 -5.88 20.32
CA ILE A 304 -5.13 -7.02 21.20
C ILE A 304 -3.63 -7.22 21.37
N HIS A 305 -3.14 -7.08 22.60
CA HIS A 305 -1.81 -7.52 22.97
C HIS A 305 -1.88 -8.97 23.45
N ASN A 306 -1.40 -9.89 22.61
CA ASN A 306 -1.25 -11.29 22.96
C ASN A 306 0.18 -11.57 23.44
N TRP A 307 0.35 -11.77 24.73
CA TRP A 307 1.60 -12.12 25.39
C TRP A 307 1.84 -13.62 25.30
N GLN A 308 2.99 -14.00 24.75
CA GLN A 308 3.37 -15.39 24.55
C GLN A 308 4.74 -15.66 25.15
N ILE A 309 4.89 -16.83 25.76
CA ILE A 309 6.17 -17.36 26.24
C ILE A 309 6.60 -18.52 25.33
N PHE A 310 7.89 -18.60 25.04
CA PHE A 310 8.45 -19.73 24.31
C PHE A 310 8.65 -20.90 25.27
N ASP A 311 8.10 -22.04 24.92
CA ASP A 311 8.33 -23.30 25.61
C ASP A 311 9.37 -24.13 24.85
N GLU A 312 10.50 -24.39 25.51
CA GLU A 312 11.60 -25.16 24.92
C GLU A 312 11.27 -26.63 24.71
N GLN A 313 10.34 -27.20 25.50
CA GLN A 313 9.95 -28.61 25.37
C GLN A 313 9.12 -28.86 24.12
N SER A 314 8.09 -28.04 23.90
CA SER A 314 7.23 -28.14 22.73
C SER A 314 7.77 -27.42 21.48
N GLN A 315 8.89 -26.69 21.61
CA GLN A 315 9.43 -25.80 20.56
C GLN A 315 8.35 -24.86 19.99
N SER A 316 7.44 -24.41 20.86
CA SER A 316 6.25 -23.64 20.46
C SER A 316 6.02 -22.44 21.37
N TRP A 317 5.28 -21.47 20.85
CA TRP A 317 4.90 -20.27 21.59
C TRP A 317 3.54 -20.47 22.24
N LEU A 318 3.49 -20.38 23.57
CA LEU A 318 2.28 -20.56 24.36
C LEU A 318 1.65 -19.21 24.68
N ASP A 319 0.34 -19.09 24.45
CA ASP A 319 -0.46 -17.92 24.85
C ASP A 319 -0.55 -17.85 26.38
N VAL A 320 -0.17 -16.70 26.96
CA VAL A 320 -0.20 -16.47 28.40
C VAL A 320 -1.31 -15.49 28.77
N ASP A 321 -1.34 -14.32 28.11
CA ASP A 321 -2.36 -13.30 28.35
C ASP A 321 -2.79 -12.66 27.05
N ARG A 322 -4.09 -12.34 26.95
CA ARG A 322 -4.68 -11.61 25.84
C ARG A 322 -5.42 -10.40 26.39
N ILE A 323 -4.87 -9.21 26.17
CA ILE A 323 -5.39 -7.96 26.72
C ILE A 323 -5.86 -7.07 25.58
N GLU A 324 -7.13 -6.68 25.60
CA GLU A 324 -7.78 -5.93 24.53
C GLU A 324 -8.09 -4.49 24.96
N PHE A 325 -7.90 -3.54 24.06
CA PHE A 325 -8.28 -2.14 24.28
C PHE A 325 -8.79 -1.52 22.97
N LYS A 326 -9.71 -0.55 23.10
CA LYS A 326 -10.26 0.16 21.95
C LYS A 326 -9.33 1.31 21.54
N MET A 327 -9.15 1.48 20.24
CA MET A 327 -8.44 2.59 19.64
C MET A 327 -9.36 3.38 18.71
N ILE A 328 -9.09 4.68 18.56
CA ILE A 328 -9.70 5.53 17.54
C ILE A 328 -8.56 6.18 16.76
N GLY A 329 -8.60 6.03 15.44
CA GLY A 329 -7.58 6.56 14.53
C GLY A 329 -7.68 8.07 14.28
N GLY A 330 -6.66 8.61 13.60
CA GLY A 330 -6.57 10.04 13.24
C GLY A 330 -5.31 10.77 13.72
N ARG A 331 -4.44 10.11 14.48
CA ARG A 331 -3.12 10.67 14.86
C ARG A 331 -2.03 10.13 13.94
N ASP A 332 -1.22 11.02 13.36
CA ASP A 332 -0.15 10.65 12.42
C ASP A 332 0.89 9.72 13.05
N GLY A 333 1.27 10.00 14.31
CA GLY A 333 2.17 9.15 15.08
C GLY A 333 1.56 7.82 15.54
N GLY A 334 0.27 7.59 15.26
CA GLY A 334 -0.51 6.45 15.71
C GLY A 334 -1.18 6.63 17.08
N TYR A 335 -2.14 5.76 17.37
CA TYR A 335 -2.71 5.60 18.70
C TYR A 335 -1.71 4.85 19.58
N ARG A 336 -1.34 5.50 20.69
CA ARG A 336 -0.39 4.97 21.67
C ARG A 336 -1.15 4.22 22.76
N GLY A 337 -1.03 2.91 22.76
CA GLY A 337 -1.62 2.02 23.74
C GLY A 337 -0.54 1.23 24.49
N PHE A 338 -0.84 0.84 25.72
CA PHE A 338 0.04 -0.02 26.48
C PHE A 338 -0.73 -1.05 27.29
N THR A 339 -0.12 -2.21 27.50
CA THR A 339 -0.63 -3.23 28.41
C THR A 339 0.45 -3.62 29.40
N GLN A 340 0.03 -3.94 30.62
CA GLN A 340 0.93 -4.25 31.71
C GLN A 340 0.84 -5.73 32.04
N LYS A 341 1.99 -6.34 32.34
CA LYS A 341 2.10 -7.71 32.80
C LYS A 341 2.94 -7.77 34.07
N SER A 342 2.34 -8.35 35.10
CA SER A 342 3.00 -8.68 36.36
C SER A 342 3.45 -10.15 36.35
N LYS A 343 4.41 -10.50 37.23
CA LYS A 343 4.86 -11.88 37.45
C LYS A 343 5.38 -12.56 36.17
N LEU A 344 6.31 -11.92 35.46
CA LEU A 344 7.00 -12.58 34.35
C LEU A 344 7.79 -13.78 34.86
N LYS A 345 7.81 -14.84 34.05
CA LYS A 345 8.72 -15.97 34.20
C LYS A 345 9.99 -15.70 33.39
N PRO A 346 11.16 -16.17 33.84
CA PRO A 346 12.37 -16.11 33.03
C PRO A 346 12.18 -16.88 31.73
N GLY A 347 12.77 -16.39 30.62
CA GLY A 347 12.72 -17.05 29.33
C GLY A 347 12.45 -16.11 28.15
N ASN A 348 12.21 -16.68 26.97
CA ASN A 348 11.95 -15.90 25.76
C ASN A 348 10.47 -15.59 25.64
N TRP A 349 10.17 -14.32 25.40
CA TRP A 349 8.83 -13.78 25.29
C TRP A 349 8.63 -13.11 23.94
N ARG A 350 7.37 -13.06 23.50
CA ARG A 350 6.94 -12.18 22.42
C ARG A 350 5.56 -11.61 22.72
N VAL A 351 5.34 -10.38 22.29
CA VAL A 351 4.00 -9.78 22.28
C VAL A 351 3.58 -9.58 20.84
N ARG A 352 2.43 -10.15 20.47
CA ARG A 352 1.79 -9.93 19.18
C ARG A 352 0.71 -8.89 19.32
N ILE A 353 0.74 -7.88 18.45
CA ILE A 353 -0.32 -6.88 18.33
C ILE A 353 -1.24 -7.34 17.21
N LEU A 354 -2.47 -7.65 17.57
CA LEU A 354 -3.50 -8.12 16.66
C LEU A 354 -4.66 -7.11 16.58
N ASN A 355 -5.39 -7.10 15.48
CA ASN A 355 -6.69 -6.44 15.40
C ASN A 355 -7.84 -7.37 15.86
N GLU A 356 -9.08 -6.90 15.80
CA GLU A 356 -10.28 -7.68 16.16
C GLU A 356 -10.39 -9.00 15.37
N GLU A 357 -9.90 -9.04 14.13
CA GLU A 357 -9.91 -10.24 13.27
C GLU A 357 -8.72 -11.19 13.49
N ASN A 358 -7.92 -10.98 14.54
CA ASN A 358 -6.68 -11.72 14.80
C ASN A 358 -5.58 -11.55 13.73
N LYS A 359 -5.66 -10.51 12.90
CA LYS A 359 -4.61 -10.17 11.94
C LYS A 359 -3.45 -9.49 12.64
N LEU A 360 -2.23 -9.88 12.28
CA LEU A 360 -1.02 -9.34 12.87
C LEU A 360 -0.73 -7.94 12.33
N ILE A 361 -0.63 -6.97 13.23
CA ILE A 361 -0.18 -5.60 12.95
C ILE A 361 1.31 -5.46 13.26
N GLY A 362 1.78 -6.16 14.30
CA GLY A 362 3.16 -6.03 14.78
C GLY A 362 3.53 -7.09 15.80
N LYS A 363 4.82 -7.26 16.05
CA LYS A 363 5.33 -8.12 17.12
C LYS A 363 6.66 -7.63 17.65
N VAL A 364 6.89 -7.84 18.95
CA VAL A 364 8.17 -7.60 19.61
C VAL A 364 8.59 -8.88 20.31
N HIS A 365 9.86 -9.25 20.22
CA HIS A 365 10.43 -10.34 21.00
C HIS A 365 11.42 -9.76 22.02
N PHE A 366 11.50 -10.40 23.18
CA PHE A 366 12.40 -10.01 24.25
C PHE A 366 12.73 -11.22 25.12
N SER A 367 13.89 -11.20 25.78
CA SER A 367 14.28 -12.24 26.73
C SER A 367 14.16 -11.69 28.14
N ALA A 368 13.34 -12.31 28.99
CA ALA A 368 13.14 -11.89 30.37
C ALA A 368 14.18 -12.58 31.26
N VAL A 369 15.05 -11.80 31.89
CA VAL A 369 16.09 -12.28 32.81
C VAL A 369 15.84 -11.71 34.20
N ASN A 370 15.76 -12.60 35.19
CA ASN A 370 15.65 -12.19 36.58
C ASN A 370 17.00 -11.67 37.07
N VAL A 371 17.01 -10.49 37.69
CA VAL A 371 18.21 -9.88 38.28
C VAL A 371 18.00 -9.49 39.73
N ASP A 372 19.06 -9.63 40.52
CA ASP A 372 19.11 -9.16 41.90
C ASP A 372 19.18 -7.62 41.99
N SER A 373 18.91 -7.10 43.19
CA SER A 373 18.75 -5.67 43.52
C SER A 373 19.91 -4.74 43.14
N MET A 374 21.09 -5.28 42.80
CA MET A 374 22.32 -4.53 42.48
C MET A 374 22.44 -4.13 41.00
N PHE A 375 21.55 -4.58 40.10
CA PHE A 375 21.62 -4.19 38.69
C PHE A 375 20.95 -2.82 38.44
N GLN A 376 21.72 -1.81 38.06
CA GLN A 376 21.22 -0.52 37.57
C GLN A 376 21.08 -0.55 36.05
N ALA A 377 19.84 -0.58 35.57
CA ALA A 377 19.54 -0.34 34.17
C ALA A 377 19.64 1.17 33.90
N THR A 378 20.34 1.55 32.83
CA THR A 378 20.34 2.94 32.35
C THR A 378 18.94 3.29 31.86
N GLU A 379 18.30 4.31 32.45
CA GLU A 379 17.02 4.85 32.01
C GLU A 379 17.25 5.91 30.94
N ILE A 380 16.75 5.69 29.73
CA ILE A 380 16.73 6.71 28.68
C ILE A 380 15.28 6.99 28.33
N ILE A 381 14.88 8.27 28.48
CA ILE A 381 13.57 8.82 28.15
C ILE A 381 13.50 9.03 26.62
N LEU A 382 12.42 8.58 25.97
CA LEU A 382 12.12 8.92 24.57
C LEU A 382 10.70 9.53 24.47
N TYR A 383 10.59 10.57 23.62
CA TYR A 383 9.56 11.61 23.46
C TYR A 383 8.07 11.19 23.36
#